data_AF-A0A067M4R2-F1
#
_entry.id   AF-A0A067M4R2-F1
#
_cell.length_a   1.000
_cell.length_b   1.000
_cell.length_c   1.000
_cell.angle_alpha   90.00
_cell.angle_beta   90.00
_cell.angle_gamma   90.00
#
_symmetry.space_group_name_H-M   'P 1'
#
loop_
_entity.id
_entity.type
_entity.pdbx_description
1 polymer ?
#
loop_
_entity_poly.entity_id
_entity_poly.type
_entity_poly.pdbx_seq_one_letter_code
_entity_poly.pdbx_strand_id
1 'polypeptide(L)'
;MVLRTLSGSTYVLVTDTHVAKLHSVAFDEAFPGSPFLSHVIPPGGMPKSRQGKADSEDFLLANACTRSAIILAPGGGVIGNLGGFAAAKFMQGVRFVSILTTLLAMANTNVGGKIAIDTPHGMNLIGAFWQPGYVIIDAAFLESLPSREFVMGWPKLSSDLERDRVRAHVGRHSFRHPNGVNLVSRLRNLVNFGHTIGHAIEAVLAPAALNGNRVSVGVILEAEATRQLGILTQGAVGRLTRCFASYNLPVSLADPRLASLPAARGLSVDRLPDIMRIDTKTSGSEKKIVLLPCIGTTHEPRATGVAGNVIRKTLSFATRFIPGIPSKFPVTMATPRWKSISKMALMLATLVKDTCRLTGLPHSDDTQVMMNALIELQVFDPYVPWCRVQNSFGKTKARLRLSKEAKGSSELLGTISIFTWETSSIGFLESQRCLLLAIGAGGFRGGKVRLAASVSSQYASLILFCASYAAEPVVLELTGGAVIFQPYIKMTIATMRKFGVAVTSDADPKTGKLLDVYRILSAVCVNPGDYSIESDASNATYALGIAAITGTTCTIFNIGACLTSSIRVAHHPPSLVAFMSFFRGSIAKSGAGMKELDDGSKVYGHGTMVESTKRKDERWDVAR
;
A
#
# COMPACT_ATOMS: atom_id res chain seq x y z
N MET A 1 -13.06 37.75 -15.45
CA MET A 1 -13.09 36.87 -16.66
C MET A 1 -14.50 36.55 -17.08
N VAL A 2 -15.29 35.86 -16.24
CA VAL A 2 -16.68 35.42 -16.55
C VAL A 2 -17.55 36.55 -17.09
N LEU A 3 -17.59 37.71 -16.41
CA LEU A 3 -18.35 38.90 -16.86
C LEU A 3 -17.97 39.38 -18.27
N ARG A 4 -16.72 39.19 -18.70
CA ARG A 4 -16.24 39.66 -20.01
C ARG A 4 -16.55 38.69 -21.15
N THR A 5 -16.77 37.41 -20.85
CA THR A 5 -16.85 36.36 -21.87
C THR A 5 -18.18 35.60 -21.88
N LEU A 6 -18.90 35.58 -20.77
CA LEU A 6 -20.23 34.98 -20.67
C LEU A 6 -21.21 36.07 -20.22
N SER A 7 -21.78 36.79 -21.18
CA SER A 7 -22.83 37.77 -20.88
C SER A 7 -24.16 37.07 -20.64
N GLY A 8 -24.81 37.36 -19.51
CA GLY A 8 -26.10 36.81 -19.09
C GLY A 8 -26.93 37.84 -18.33
N SER A 9 -28.23 37.62 -18.25
CA SER A 9 -29.15 38.53 -17.54
C SER A 9 -28.99 38.47 -16.02
N THR A 10 -28.75 37.28 -15.48
CA THR A 10 -28.62 37.02 -14.05
C THR A 10 -27.54 35.98 -13.81
N TYR A 11 -26.67 36.21 -12.82
CA TYR A 11 -25.69 35.24 -12.34
C TYR A 11 -26.18 34.64 -11.03
N VAL A 12 -26.17 33.32 -10.94
CA VAL A 12 -26.68 32.61 -9.76
C VAL A 12 -25.59 31.76 -9.16
N LEU A 13 -25.15 32.13 -7.97
CA LEU A 13 -24.20 31.38 -7.16
C LEU A 13 -24.92 30.20 -6.48
N VAL A 14 -24.53 28.97 -6.78
CA VAL A 14 -25.01 27.77 -6.10
C VAL A 14 -23.85 27.18 -5.30
N THR A 15 -23.93 27.20 -3.98
CA THR A 15 -22.83 26.77 -3.10
C THR A 15 -23.32 26.21 -1.77
N ASP A 16 -22.44 25.58 -0.99
CA ASP A 16 -22.78 25.10 0.36
C ASP A 16 -22.48 26.15 1.44
N THR A 17 -23.02 25.95 2.64
CA THR A 17 -22.84 26.87 3.77
C THR A 17 -21.37 27.08 4.19
N HIS A 18 -20.50 26.08 4.00
CA HIS A 18 -19.09 26.20 4.38
C HIS A 18 -18.33 27.10 3.41
N VAL A 19 -18.52 26.88 2.10
CA VAL A 19 -17.90 27.69 1.05
C VAL A 19 -18.49 29.10 1.04
N ALA A 20 -19.81 29.23 1.21
CA ALA A 20 -20.47 30.53 1.32
C ALA A 20 -19.85 31.37 2.44
N LYS A 21 -19.70 30.81 3.65
CA LYS A 21 -19.16 31.53 4.81
C LYS A 21 -17.78 32.13 4.57
N LEU A 22 -16.95 31.49 3.74
CA LEU A 22 -15.57 31.90 3.48
C LEU A 22 -15.45 32.83 2.27
N HIS A 23 -16.32 32.69 1.26
CA HIS A 23 -16.08 33.26 -0.06
C HIS A 23 -17.25 34.07 -0.63
N SER A 24 -18.45 34.07 -0.01
CA SER A 24 -19.63 34.74 -0.58
C SER A 24 -19.40 36.23 -0.81
N VAL A 25 -18.79 36.93 0.16
CA VAL A 25 -18.49 38.37 0.05
C VAL A 25 -17.59 38.67 -1.15
N ALA A 26 -16.54 37.87 -1.33
CA ALA A 26 -15.63 38.03 -2.47
C ALA A 26 -16.34 37.76 -3.81
N PHE A 27 -17.32 36.86 -3.86
CA PHE A 27 -18.15 36.66 -5.04
C PHE A 27 -19.11 37.83 -5.29
N ASP A 28 -19.78 38.35 -4.26
CA ASP A 28 -20.67 39.51 -4.40
C ASP A 28 -19.91 40.74 -4.94
N GLU A 29 -18.73 41.01 -4.38
CA GLU A 29 -17.85 42.11 -4.82
C GLU A 29 -17.30 41.92 -6.25
N ALA A 30 -17.15 40.67 -6.71
CA ALA A 30 -16.62 40.36 -8.03
C ALA A 30 -17.66 40.54 -9.17
N PHE A 31 -18.94 40.72 -8.86
CA PHE A 31 -20.03 40.91 -9.82
C PHE A 31 -20.76 42.26 -9.64
N PRO A 32 -20.05 43.41 -9.62
CA PRO A 32 -20.67 44.71 -9.39
C PRO A 32 -21.60 45.10 -10.55
N GLY A 33 -22.80 45.58 -10.22
CA GLY A 33 -23.77 46.10 -11.19
C GLY A 33 -24.43 45.05 -12.09
N SER A 34 -24.19 43.76 -11.87
CA SER A 34 -24.91 42.67 -12.54
C SER A 34 -25.94 42.06 -11.58
N PRO A 35 -27.14 41.63 -12.04
CA PRO A 35 -28.07 40.88 -11.19
C PRO A 35 -27.41 39.59 -10.69
N PHE A 36 -27.15 39.52 -9.38
CA PHE A 36 -26.43 38.44 -8.73
C PHE A 36 -27.30 37.86 -7.61
N LEU A 37 -27.51 36.54 -7.65
CA LEU A 37 -28.32 35.81 -6.67
C LEU A 37 -27.48 34.72 -6.01
N SER A 38 -27.69 34.50 -4.71
CA SER A 38 -26.99 33.47 -3.96
C SER A 38 -27.96 32.42 -3.43
N HIS A 39 -27.78 31.18 -3.90
CA HIS A 39 -28.48 29.99 -3.44
C HIS A 39 -27.54 29.13 -2.60
N VAL A 40 -27.65 29.26 -1.29
CA VAL A 40 -26.83 28.52 -0.34
C VAL A 40 -27.59 27.30 0.16
N ILE A 41 -26.99 26.11 -0.01
CA ILE A 41 -27.59 24.84 0.40
C ILE A 41 -26.81 24.19 1.56
N PRO A 42 -27.41 23.25 2.32
CA PRO A 42 -26.70 22.52 3.35
C PRO A 42 -25.49 21.74 2.78
N PRO A 43 -24.42 21.53 3.56
CA PRO A 43 -23.24 20.79 3.10
C PRO A 43 -23.46 19.27 3.13
N GLY A 44 -22.57 18.52 2.47
CA GLY A 44 -22.58 17.05 2.47
C GLY A 44 -23.19 16.43 1.20
N GLY A 45 -23.43 15.10 1.21
CA GLY A 45 -23.95 14.37 0.04
C GLY A 45 -25.47 14.42 -0.14
N MET A 46 -26.23 14.72 0.93
CA MET A 46 -27.70 14.80 0.93
C MET A 46 -28.31 15.76 -0.11
N PRO A 47 -27.73 16.96 -0.38
CA PRO A 47 -28.25 17.87 -1.40
C PRO A 47 -28.18 17.31 -2.82
N LYS A 48 -27.33 16.31 -3.06
CA LYS A 48 -27.19 15.66 -4.36
C LYS A 48 -28.30 14.65 -4.61
N SER A 49 -29.54 15.14 -4.59
CA SER A 49 -30.77 14.35 -4.64
C SER A 49 -31.78 14.96 -5.60
N ARG A 50 -32.90 14.26 -5.82
CA ARG A 50 -34.03 14.81 -6.59
C ARG A 50 -34.59 16.08 -5.93
N GLN A 51 -34.67 16.07 -4.59
CA GLN A 51 -35.18 17.21 -3.84
C GLN A 51 -34.24 18.41 -3.96
N GLY A 52 -32.94 18.23 -3.70
CA GLY A 52 -32.00 19.36 -3.82
C GLY A 52 -31.94 19.95 -5.23
N LYS A 53 -32.19 19.14 -6.27
CA LYS A 53 -32.36 19.63 -7.64
C LYS A 53 -33.63 20.47 -7.79
N ALA A 54 -34.77 19.95 -7.31
CA ALA A 54 -36.04 20.65 -7.36
C ALA A 54 -35.95 21.99 -6.62
N ASP A 55 -35.38 22.00 -5.41
CA ASP A 55 -35.17 23.22 -4.61
C ASP A 55 -34.32 24.26 -5.35
N SER A 56 -33.27 23.80 -6.05
CA SER A 56 -32.42 24.68 -6.87
C SER A 56 -33.18 25.26 -8.07
N GLU A 57 -34.02 24.46 -8.73
CA GLU A 57 -34.84 24.90 -9.87
C GLU A 57 -35.94 25.85 -9.44
N ASP A 58 -36.63 25.55 -8.34
CA ASP A 58 -37.69 26.38 -7.77
C ASP A 58 -37.13 27.72 -7.29
N PHE A 59 -35.91 27.75 -6.74
CA PHE A 59 -35.21 29.00 -6.42
C PHE A 59 -34.98 29.87 -7.68
N LEU A 60 -34.54 29.27 -8.79
CA LEU A 60 -34.34 29.99 -10.04
C LEU A 60 -35.66 30.56 -10.59
N LEU A 61 -36.73 29.77 -10.53
CA LEU A 61 -38.07 30.19 -10.97
C LEU A 61 -38.64 31.31 -10.10
N ALA A 62 -38.51 31.19 -8.77
CA ALA A 62 -39.00 32.18 -7.82
C ALA A 62 -38.34 33.56 -8.00
N ASN A 63 -37.09 33.59 -8.47
CA ASN A 63 -36.35 34.82 -8.77
C ASN A 63 -36.43 35.24 -10.25
N ALA A 64 -37.40 34.72 -11.01
CA ALA A 64 -37.63 35.05 -12.41
C ALA A 64 -36.39 34.89 -13.31
N CYS A 65 -35.52 33.92 -13.01
CA CYS A 65 -34.37 33.62 -13.85
C CYS A 65 -34.83 33.17 -15.24
N THR A 66 -34.23 33.72 -16.30
CA THR A 66 -34.55 33.36 -17.69
C THR A 66 -33.49 32.43 -18.27
N ARG A 67 -33.68 31.98 -19.52
CA ARG A 67 -32.72 31.13 -20.24
C ARG A 67 -31.33 31.77 -20.41
N SER A 68 -31.22 33.09 -20.26
CA SER A 68 -29.93 33.79 -20.32
C SER A 68 -29.16 33.80 -18.99
N ALA A 69 -29.74 33.23 -17.92
CA ALA A 69 -29.08 33.07 -16.62
C ALA A 69 -27.81 32.20 -16.72
N ILE A 70 -26.88 32.44 -15.81
CA ILE A 70 -25.61 31.71 -15.72
C ILE A 70 -25.45 31.20 -14.29
N ILE A 71 -25.35 29.87 -14.14
CA ILE A 71 -25.11 29.24 -12.84
C ILE A 71 -23.61 29.18 -12.55
N LEU A 72 -23.19 29.68 -11.39
CA LEU A 72 -21.83 29.58 -10.87
C LEU A 72 -21.84 28.56 -9.72
N ALA A 73 -21.05 27.49 -9.84
CA ALA A 73 -21.05 26.40 -8.86
C ALA A 73 -19.70 26.27 -8.13
N PRO A 74 -19.36 27.17 -7.18
CA PRO A 74 -18.21 27.00 -6.32
C PRO A 74 -18.47 25.97 -5.24
N GLY A 75 -17.70 24.89 -5.29
CA GLY A 75 -17.76 23.85 -4.29
C GLY A 75 -16.98 22.60 -4.68
N GLY A 76 -17.18 21.56 -3.88
CA GLY A 76 -16.70 20.22 -4.20
C GLY A 76 -17.54 19.54 -5.28
N GLY A 77 -17.31 18.23 -5.44
CA GLY A 77 -18.03 17.41 -6.41
C GLY A 77 -19.55 17.39 -6.24
N VAL A 78 -20.07 17.63 -5.03
CA VAL A 78 -21.52 17.69 -4.78
C VAL A 78 -22.15 18.92 -5.44
N ILE A 79 -21.67 20.11 -5.08
CA ILE A 79 -22.19 21.39 -5.61
C ILE A 79 -22.09 21.44 -7.12
N GLY A 80 -20.94 21.06 -7.68
CA GLY A 80 -20.78 21.12 -9.12
C GLY A 80 -21.63 20.10 -9.88
N ASN A 81 -21.91 18.93 -9.31
CA ASN A 81 -22.86 17.98 -9.89
C ASN A 81 -24.31 18.50 -9.82
N LEU A 82 -24.71 19.01 -8.66
CA LEU A 82 -26.07 19.49 -8.42
C LEU A 82 -26.37 20.74 -9.26
N GLY A 83 -25.54 21.78 -9.13
CA GLY A 83 -25.69 23.03 -9.88
C GLY A 83 -25.56 22.81 -11.39
N GLY A 84 -24.67 21.92 -11.81
CA GLY A 84 -24.58 21.51 -13.21
C GLY A 84 -25.84 20.79 -13.70
N PHE A 85 -26.44 19.90 -12.89
CA PHE A 85 -27.66 19.17 -13.27
C PHE A 85 -28.93 20.01 -13.25
N ALA A 86 -29.03 20.97 -12.33
CA ALA A 86 -30.01 22.04 -12.41
C ALA A 86 -29.81 22.83 -13.72
N ALA A 87 -28.58 23.27 -14.03
CA ALA A 87 -28.30 24.02 -15.26
C ALA A 87 -28.67 23.26 -16.54
N ALA A 88 -28.44 21.94 -16.58
CA ALA A 88 -28.71 21.11 -17.74
C ALA A 88 -30.20 20.92 -18.03
N LYS A 89 -31.08 21.13 -17.05
CA LYS A 89 -32.52 20.89 -17.17
C LYS A 89 -33.36 22.15 -17.06
N PHE A 90 -32.90 23.15 -16.33
CA PHE A 90 -33.56 24.44 -16.22
C PHE A 90 -33.74 25.08 -17.60
N MET A 91 -34.99 25.35 -17.98
CA MET A 91 -35.38 25.87 -19.30
C MET A 91 -34.72 25.13 -20.48
N GLN A 92 -34.59 23.80 -20.36
CA GLN A 92 -33.95 22.91 -21.35
C GLN A 92 -32.45 23.20 -21.58
N GLY A 93 -31.80 23.85 -20.62
CA GLY A 93 -30.36 24.09 -20.64
C GLY A 93 -30.01 25.56 -20.55
N VAL A 94 -29.26 25.90 -19.50
CA VAL A 94 -28.59 27.19 -19.31
C VAL A 94 -27.09 27.00 -19.12
N ARG A 95 -26.34 28.09 -19.33
CA ARG A 95 -24.88 28.07 -19.18
C ARG A 95 -24.52 27.93 -17.70
N PHE A 96 -23.45 27.20 -17.41
CA PHE A 96 -22.90 27.13 -16.07
C PHE A 96 -21.38 27.16 -16.06
N VAL A 97 -20.81 27.55 -14.93
CA VAL A 97 -19.37 27.58 -14.65
C VAL A 97 -19.10 26.70 -13.45
N SER A 98 -18.17 25.74 -13.60
CA SER A 98 -17.73 24.88 -12.51
C SER A 98 -16.53 25.51 -11.82
N ILE A 99 -16.63 25.80 -10.52
CA ILE A 99 -15.54 26.38 -9.73
C ILE A 99 -15.15 25.37 -8.66
N LEU A 100 -13.98 24.74 -8.80
CA LEU A 100 -13.61 23.55 -8.03
C LEU A 100 -12.86 23.97 -6.77
N THR A 101 -13.44 23.75 -5.59
CA THR A 101 -12.87 24.19 -4.30
C THR A 101 -12.25 23.07 -3.46
N THR A 102 -12.41 21.81 -3.88
CA THR A 102 -11.80 20.66 -3.18
C THR A 102 -10.83 19.90 -4.08
N LEU A 103 -9.80 19.29 -3.49
CA LEU A 103 -8.79 18.52 -4.23
C LEU A 103 -9.43 17.39 -5.05
N LEU A 104 -10.41 16.68 -4.48
CA LEU A 104 -11.16 15.64 -5.18
C LEU A 104 -11.88 16.20 -6.41
N ALA A 105 -12.45 17.39 -6.28
CA ALA A 105 -13.18 18.01 -7.37
C ALA A 105 -12.24 18.42 -8.51
N MET A 106 -11.12 19.06 -8.18
CA MET A 106 -10.06 19.45 -9.11
C MET A 106 -9.48 18.27 -9.88
N ALA A 107 -9.34 17.10 -9.25
CA ALA A 107 -8.77 15.90 -9.85
C ALA A 107 -9.77 15.03 -10.65
N ASN A 108 -11.08 15.30 -10.61
CA ASN A 108 -12.07 14.34 -11.12
C ASN A 108 -13.38 14.95 -11.61
N THR A 109 -13.97 15.88 -10.86
CA THR A 109 -15.37 16.25 -11.07
C THR A 109 -15.51 17.40 -12.05
N ASN A 110 -16.51 17.29 -12.93
CA ASN A 110 -17.02 18.32 -13.86
C ASN A 110 -16.08 18.79 -14.97
N VAL A 111 -14.80 18.38 -14.99
CA VAL A 111 -13.90 18.64 -16.14
C VAL A 111 -14.45 18.00 -17.43
N GLY A 112 -15.15 16.86 -17.32
CA GLY A 112 -15.77 16.17 -18.46
C GLY A 112 -17.27 16.43 -18.66
N GLY A 113 -17.88 17.36 -17.91
CA GLY A 113 -19.32 17.66 -18.01
C GLY A 113 -20.26 16.52 -17.58
N LYS A 114 -19.77 15.50 -16.87
CA LYS A 114 -20.62 14.46 -16.26
C LYS A 114 -21.20 15.02 -14.96
N ILE A 115 -22.52 15.17 -14.94
CA ILE A 115 -23.27 15.74 -13.83
C ILE A 115 -24.42 14.80 -13.48
N ALA A 116 -24.60 14.51 -12.20
CA ALA A 116 -25.60 13.55 -11.78
C ALA A 116 -26.03 13.76 -10.32
N ILE A 117 -27.19 13.22 -10.00
CA ILE A 117 -27.73 13.12 -8.64
C ILE A 117 -27.80 11.67 -8.19
N ASP A 118 -27.83 11.49 -6.88
CA ASP A 118 -27.93 10.19 -6.25
C ASP A 118 -29.41 9.83 -6.02
N THR A 119 -29.69 8.52 -5.89
CA THR A 119 -31.02 7.98 -5.62
C THR A 119 -30.92 6.94 -4.51
N PRO A 120 -32.03 6.51 -3.88
CA PRO A 120 -32.01 5.40 -2.93
C PRO A 120 -31.43 4.10 -3.50
N HIS A 121 -31.38 3.96 -4.83
CA HIS A 121 -30.85 2.79 -5.52
C HIS A 121 -29.35 2.88 -5.85
N GLY A 122 -28.72 4.04 -5.67
CA GLY A 122 -27.28 4.20 -5.92
C GLY A 122 -26.87 5.59 -6.37
N MET A 123 -25.56 5.72 -6.57
CA MET A 123 -24.86 6.97 -6.83
C MET A 123 -24.86 7.33 -8.32
N ASN A 124 -25.03 8.61 -8.63
CA ASN A 124 -24.92 9.18 -9.98
C ASN A 124 -25.79 8.48 -11.05
N LEU A 125 -26.91 7.87 -10.65
CA LEU A 125 -27.74 7.07 -11.56
C LEU A 125 -28.60 7.92 -12.49
N ILE A 126 -28.97 9.13 -12.06
CA ILE A 126 -29.77 10.07 -12.85
C ILE A 126 -28.92 11.31 -13.09
N GLY A 127 -28.72 11.68 -14.34
CA GLY A 127 -27.84 12.79 -14.68
C GLY A 127 -27.90 13.20 -16.15
N ALA A 128 -26.97 14.04 -16.54
CA ALA A 128 -26.79 14.50 -17.91
C ALA A 128 -25.30 14.64 -18.26
N PHE A 129 -25.01 14.76 -19.55
CA PHE A 129 -23.75 15.30 -20.03
C PHE A 129 -23.97 16.75 -20.44
N TRP A 130 -23.45 17.68 -19.64
CA TRP A 130 -23.59 19.12 -19.87
C TRP A 130 -22.24 19.78 -19.61
N GLN A 131 -21.65 20.37 -20.65
CA GLN A 131 -20.33 20.95 -20.55
C GLN A 131 -20.41 22.34 -19.89
N PRO A 132 -19.55 22.62 -18.90
CA PRO A 132 -19.47 23.97 -18.35
C PRO A 132 -18.87 24.92 -19.38
N GLY A 133 -19.31 26.18 -19.37
CA GLY A 133 -18.69 27.25 -20.15
C GLY A 133 -17.25 27.53 -19.71
N TYR A 134 -16.98 27.36 -18.41
CA TYR A 134 -15.63 27.36 -17.84
C TYR A 134 -15.50 26.36 -16.69
N VAL A 135 -14.31 25.77 -16.57
CA VAL A 135 -13.86 25.07 -15.37
C VAL A 135 -12.75 25.91 -14.75
N ILE A 136 -12.97 26.39 -13.52
CA ILE A 136 -12.03 27.22 -12.78
C ILE A 136 -11.40 26.35 -11.69
N ILE A 137 -10.07 26.25 -11.73
CA ILE A 137 -9.24 25.58 -10.73
C ILE A 137 -8.33 26.65 -10.15
N ASP A 138 -8.58 27.01 -8.90
CA ASP A 138 -7.73 27.91 -8.13
C ASP A 138 -7.20 27.18 -6.89
N ALA A 139 -5.88 27.03 -6.83
CA ALA A 139 -5.22 26.33 -5.73
C ALA A 139 -5.38 27.06 -4.39
N ALA A 140 -5.71 28.36 -4.39
CA ALA A 140 -5.95 29.13 -3.17
C ALA A 140 -7.09 28.54 -2.32
N PHE A 141 -8.11 27.91 -2.94
CA PHE A 141 -9.17 27.22 -2.19
C PHE A 141 -8.67 26.03 -1.35
N LEU A 142 -7.50 25.47 -1.68
CA LEU A 142 -6.89 24.38 -0.91
C LEU A 142 -6.30 24.87 0.42
N GLU A 143 -5.99 26.17 0.56
CA GLU A 143 -5.42 26.73 1.79
C GLU A 143 -6.41 26.70 2.95
N SER A 144 -7.70 26.91 2.66
CA SER A 144 -8.79 26.83 3.64
C SER A 144 -9.44 25.45 3.74
N LEU A 145 -9.00 24.48 2.94
CA LEU A 145 -9.61 23.15 2.89
C LEU A 145 -9.19 22.32 4.12
N PRO A 146 -10.13 21.74 4.89
CA PRO A 146 -9.78 20.90 6.03
C PRO A 146 -8.87 19.73 5.61
N SER A 147 -7.86 19.41 6.42
CA SER A 147 -6.87 18.34 6.12
C SER A 147 -7.53 17.00 5.77
N ARG A 148 -8.69 16.72 6.39
CA ARG A 148 -9.50 15.53 6.12
C ARG A 148 -10.02 15.49 4.67
N GLU A 149 -10.55 16.60 4.16
CA GLU A 149 -11.06 16.71 2.78
C GLU A 149 -9.91 16.75 1.75
N PHE A 150 -8.77 17.31 2.14
CA PHE A 150 -7.55 17.27 1.32
C PHE A 150 -7.07 15.84 1.10
N VAL A 151 -6.96 15.04 2.17
CA VAL A 151 -6.61 13.61 2.10
C VAL A 151 -7.60 12.82 1.25
N MET A 152 -8.88 13.21 1.21
CA MET A 152 -9.90 12.52 0.41
C MET A 152 -9.75 12.72 -1.10
N GLY A 153 -9.05 13.76 -1.55
CA GLY A 153 -8.71 13.95 -2.97
C GLY A 153 -7.51 13.13 -3.43
N TRP A 154 -6.63 12.74 -2.50
CA TRP A 154 -5.40 12.00 -2.80
C TRP A 154 -5.59 10.68 -3.53
N PRO A 155 -6.56 9.79 -3.18
CA PRO A 155 -6.60 8.50 -3.83
C PRO A 155 -6.85 8.62 -5.33
N LYS A 156 -7.66 9.59 -5.71
CA LYS A 156 -7.98 9.90 -7.09
C LYS A 156 -6.83 10.57 -7.85
N LEU A 157 -6.05 11.41 -7.17
CA LEU A 157 -4.84 11.99 -7.73
C LEU A 157 -3.75 10.90 -7.92
N SER A 158 -3.57 10.03 -6.93
CA SER A 158 -2.55 8.96 -6.98
C SER A 158 -2.83 7.90 -8.05
N SER A 159 -4.11 7.57 -8.31
CA SER A 159 -4.47 6.67 -9.41
C SER A 159 -4.12 7.24 -10.79
N ASP A 160 -4.13 8.57 -10.90
CA ASP A 160 -3.89 9.29 -12.15
C ASP A 160 -2.38 9.67 -12.30
N LEU A 161 -1.70 9.95 -11.19
CA LEU A 161 -0.27 10.33 -11.10
C LEU A 161 0.69 9.20 -11.47
N GLU A 162 0.30 7.94 -11.32
CA GLU A 162 1.17 6.81 -11.68
C GLU A 162 1.36 6.66 -13.21
N ARG A 163 0.79 7.57 -14.01
CA ARG A 163 0.93 7.56 -15.47
C ARG A 163 1.99 8.50 -16.05
N ASP A 164 2.54 9.49 -15.33
CA ASP A 164 3.77 10.19 -15.75
C ASP A 164 4.25 11.22 -14.70
N ARG A 165 5.58 11.33 -14.59
CA ARG A 165 6.43 12.32 -13.89
C ARG A 165 5.78 13.66 -13.44
N VAL A 166 5.09 13.71 -12.28
CA VAL A 166 4.71 15.00 -11.63
C VAL A 166 5.20 15.09 -10.19
N ARG A 167 6.51 14.90 -9.97
CA ARG A 167 7.16 15.41 -8.74
C ARG A 167 7.73 16.83 -8.89
N ALA A 168 7.58 17.45 -10.07
CA ALA A 168 8.30 18.68 -10.41
C ALA A 168 7.46 19.96 -10.58
N HIS A 169 6.12 19.94 -10.54
CA HIS A 169 5.34 21.09 -11.03
C HIS A 169 4.12 21.52 -10.21
N VAL A 170 4.16 21.36 -8.87
CA VAL A 170 3.21 22.10 -8.01
C VAL A 170 3.81 23.48 -7.70
N GLY A 171 3.88 24.31 -8.74
CA GLY A 171 4.25 25.72 -8.68
C GLY A 171 3.22 26.53 -9.48
N ARG A 172 2.70 27.59 -8.86
CA ARG A 172 1.67 28.53 -9.32
C ARG A 172 1.57 28.72 -10.84
N HIS A 173 0.73 27.95 -11.53
CA HIS A 173 0.30 28.27 -12.89
C HIS A 173 -1.14 27.83 -13.15
N SER A 174 -2.02 28.78 -13.43
CA SER A 174 -3.35 28.53 -14.01
C SER A 174 -3.18 27.89 -15.38
N PHE A 175 -3.63 26.65 -15.54
CA PHE A 175 -3.54 25.92 -16.80
C PHE A 175 -4.63 26.43 -17.78
N ARG A 176 -4.22 26.93 -18.94
CA ARG A 176 -5.13 27.26 -20.06
C ARG A 176 -4.71 26.40 -21.26
N HIS A 177 -5.58 25.48 -21.70
CA HIS A 177 -5.32 24.73 -22.93
C HIS A 177 -6.05 25.39 -24.12
N PRO A 178 -5.38 25.72 -25.24
CA PRO A 178 -5.99 26.53 -26.32
C PRO A 178 -6.98 25.78 -27.22
N ASN A 179 -6.97 24.44 -27.22
CA ASN A 179 -7.82 23.64 -28.11
C ASN A 179 -8.65 22.63 -27.30
N GLY A 180 -9.97 22.83 -27.27
CA GLY A 180 -10.96 22.07 -26.51
C GLY A 180 -11.27 20.68 -27.05
N VAL A 181 -10.27 19.78 -27.07
CA VAL A 181 -10.49 18.35 -27.36
C VAL A 181 -9.89 17.49 -26.24
N ASN A 182 -10.77 17.14 -25.30
CA ASN A 182 -10.79 15.98 -24.40
C ASN A 182 -9.49 15.17 -24.20
N LEU A 183 -8.64 15.58 -23.25
CA LEU A 183 -7.76 14.65 -22.54
C LEU A 183 -8.57 13.57 -21.77
N VAL A 184 -9.83 13.91 -21.41
CA VAL A 184 -10.72 13.08 -20.59
C VAL A 184 -11.40 11.95 -21.37
N SER A 185 -11.52 12.01 -22.71
CA SER A 185 -12.32 11.01 -23.46
C SER A 185 -11.60 9.67 -23.66
N ARG A 186 -10.27 9.67 -23.87
CA ARG A 186 -9.45 8.45 -23.97
C ARG A 186 -8.94 7.93 -22.61
N LEU A 187 -8.92 8.77 -21.56
CA LEU A 187 -8.50 8.41 -20.19
C LEU A 187 -9.67 8.06 -19.25
N ARG A 188 -10.91 8.20 -19.73
CA ARG A 188 -12.16 8.08 -18.94
C ARG A 188 -12.29 6.78 -18.13
N ASN A 189 -11.65 5.72 -18.58
CA ASN A 189 -11.78 4.40 -17.97
C ASN A 189 -10.78 4.19 -16.81
N LEU A 190 -9.58 4.80 -16.84
CA LEU A 190 -8.68 4.87 -15.68
C LEU A 190 -9.31 5.67 -14.54
N VAL A 191 -10.01 6.75 -14.87
CA VAL A 191 -10.68 7.62 -13.88
C VAL A 191 -11.70 6.86 -13.02
N ASN A 192 -12.23 5.77 -13.56
CA ASN A 192 -13.23 4.90 -12.94
C ASN A 192 -12.66 3.71 -12.15
N PHE A 193 -11.33 3.58 -12.04
CA PHE A 193 -10.69 2.53 -11.26
C PHE A 193 -11.03 2.66 -9.77
N GLY A 194 -11.39 1.56 -9.13
CA GLY A 194 -11.85 1.49 -7.75
C GLY A 194 -13.26 2.04 -7.51
N HIS A 195 -13.91 2.62 -8.52
CA HIS A 195 -15.22 3.25 -8.36
C HIS A 195 -16.37 2.24 -8.49
N THR A 196 -16.19 1.10 -9.17
CA THR A 196 -17.29 0.13 -9.29
C THR A 196 -17.56 -0.52 -7.93
N ILE A 197 -16.52 -1.01 -7.25
CA ILE A 197 -16.67 -1.52 -5.88
C ILE A 197 -16.85 -0.36 -4.88
N GLY A 198 -16.16 0.76 -5.09
CA GLY A 198 -16.27 1.94 -4.23
C GLY A 198 -17.69 2.52 -4.17
N HIS A 199 -18.41 2.62 -5.28
CA HIS A 199 -19.81 3.08 -5.26
C HIS A 199 -20.75 2.09 -4.57
N ALA A 200 -20.48 0.78 -4.67
CA ALA A 200 -21.28 -0.21 -3.96
C ALA A 200 -21.09 -0.08 -2.43
N ILE A 201 -19.86 0.14 -1.97
CA ILE A 201 -19.56 0.43 -0.56
C ILE A 201 -20.25 1.72 -0.13
N GLU A 202 -20.20 2.76 -0.95
CA GLU A 202 -20.84 4.05 -0.67
C GLU A 202 -22.35 3.94 -0.51
N ALA A 203 -23.02 3.24 -1.42
CA ALA A 203 -24.47 3.08 -1.38
C ALA A 203 -24.94 2.42 -0.06
N VAL A 204 -24.07 1.65 0.60
CA VAL A 204 -24.35 1.08 1.92
C VAL A 204 -24.01 2.06 3.04
N LEU A 205 -22.87 2.75 2.97
CA LEU A 205 -22.34 3.56 4.06
C LEU A 205 -22.74 5.04 4.03
N ALA A 206 -23.34 5.51 2.94
CA ALA A 206 -23.78 6.90 2.80
C ALA A 206 -24.87 7.23 3.84
N PRO A 207 -24.89 8.45 4.39
CA PRO A 207 -23.97 9.58 4.13
C PRO A 207 -22.70 9.59 4.99
N ALA A 208 -22.50 8.59 5.86
CA ALA A 208 -21.45 8.60 6.89
C ALA A 208 -20.04 8.32 6.34
N ALA A 209 -19.92 7.54 5.26
CA ALA A 209 -18.65 7.36 4.56
C ALA A 209 -18.45 8.44 3.49
N LEU A 210 -17.35 9.19 3.62
CA LEU A 210 -16.97 10.22 2.65
C LEU A 210 -16.29 9.62 1.41
N ASN A 211 -16.39 10.35 0.29
CA ASN A 211 -16.00 9.89 -1.05
C ASN A 211 -14.57 9.33 -1.16
N GLY A 212 -13.59 9.90 -0.47
CA GLY A 212 -12.20 9.44 -0.56
C GLY A 212 -11.96 8.04 0.05
N ASN A 213 -12.64 7.74 1.16
CA ASN A 213 -12.47 6.52 1.93
C ASN A 213 -12.96 5.28 1.17
N ARG A 214 -14.08 5.42 0.47
CA ARG A 214 -14.63 4.33 -0.36
C ARG A 214 -13.78 4.03 -1.59
N VAL A 215 -13.15 5.06 -2.18
CA VAL A 215 -12.36 4.90 -3.40
C VAL A 215 -11.07 4.18 -3.07
N SER A 216 -10.40 4.50 -1.97
CA SER A 216 -9.20 3.79 -1.56
C SER A 216 -9.47 2.30 -1.30
N VAL A 217 -10.53 1.95 -0.57
CA VAL A 217 -10.92 0.55 -0.36
C VAL A 217 -11.35 -0.11 -1.68
N GLY A 218 -12.15 0.58 -2.50
CA GLY A 218 -12.59 0.09 -3.80
C GLY A 218 -11.42 -0.19 -4.76
N VAL A 219 -10.40 0.68 -4.77
CA VAL A 219 -9.16 0.46 -5.54
C VAL A 219 -8.45 -0.80 -5.08
N ILE A 220 -8.27 -1.00 -3.77
CA ILE A 220 -7.60 -2.20 -3.26
C ILE A 220 -8.38 -3.46 -3.61
N LEU A 221 -9.71 -3.43 -3.50
CA LEU A 221 -10.55 -4.58 -3.87
C LEU A 221 -10.54 -4.86 -5.37
N GLU A 222 -10.56 -3.84 -6.24
CA GLU A 222 -10.44 -4.04 -7.69
C GLU A 222 -9.03 -4.52 -8.08
N ALA A 223 -7.98 -4.03 -7.41
CA ALA A 223 -6.62 -4.52 -7.58
C ALA A 223 -6.48 -5.99 -7.14
N GLU A 224 -7.11 -6.37 -6.02
CA GLU A 224 -7.11 -7.74 -5.52
C GLU A 224 -7.91 -8.68 -6.44
N ALA A 225 -9.04 -8.24 -6.98
CA ALA A 225 -9.77 -8.98 -8.01
C ALA A 225 -8.89 -9.18 -9.26
N THR A 226 -8.17 -8.15 -9.71
CA THR A 226 -7.24 -8.23 -10.84
C THR A 226 -6.09 -9.20 -10.57
N ARG A 227 -5.58 -9.23 -9.33
CA ARG A 227 -4.57 -10.18 -8.88
C ARG A 227 -5.07 -11.62 -8.92
N GLN A 228 -6.31 -11.86 -8.49
CA GLN A 228 -6.93 -13.20 -8.53
C GLN A 228 -7.11 -13.72 -9.96
N LEU A 229 -7.26 -12.83 -10.94
CA LEU A 229 -7.27 -13.16 -12.37
C LEU A 229 -5.87 -13.42 -12.95
N GLY A 230 -4.81 -13.24 -12.16
CA GLY A 230 -3.42 -13.41 -12.60
C GLY A 230 -2.88 -12.26 -13.45
N ILE A 231 -3.60 -11.14 -13.54
CA ILE A 231 -3.25 -9.99 -14.37
C ILE A 231 -2.33 -9.02 -13.60
N LEU A 232 -2.59 -8.81 -12.30
CA LEU A 232 -1.80 -7.92 -11.43
C LEU A 232 -0.92 -8.72 -10.47
N THR A 233 0.27 -8.21 -10.16
CA THR A 233 1.17 -8.84 -9.19
C THR A 233 0.81 -8.49 -7.74
N GLN A 234 1.10 -9.39 -6.79
CA GLN A 234 0.95 -9.11 -5.34
C GLN A 234 1.78 -7.89 -4.91
N GLY A 235 2.95 -7.68 -5.53
CA GLY A 235 3.81 -6.53 -5.25
C GLY A 235 3.14 -5.20 -5.59
N ALA A 236 2.40 -5.15 -6.70
CA ALA A 236 1.65 -3.95 -7.10
C ALA A 236 0.45 -3.69 -6.17
N VAL A 237 -0.30 -4.72 -5.76
CA VAL A 237 -1.35 -4.57 -4.74
C VAL A 237 -0.76 -4.00 -3.45
N GLY A 238 0.34 -4.57 -2.94
CA GLY A 238 1.00 -4.07 -1.73
C GLY A 238 1.52 -2.63 -1.86
N ARG A 239 1.98 -2.21 -3.05
CA ARG A 239 2.37 -0.82 -3.32
C ARG A 239 1.18 0.14 -3.22
N LEU A 240 0.03 -0.20 -3.84
CA LEU A 240 -1.19 0.59 -3.75
C LEU A 240 -1.67 0.69 -2.30
N THR A 241 -1.70 -0.43 -1.58
CA THR A 241 -2.09 -0.47 -0.16
C THR A 241 -1.23 0.48 0.69
N ARG A 242 0.10 0.42 0.55
CA ARG A 242 1.00 1.31 1.31
C ARG A 242 0.86 2.77 0.90
N CYS A 243 0.67 3.05 -0.39
CA CYS A 243 0.44 4.41 -0.88
C CYS A 243 -0.77 5.02 -0.16
N PHE A 244 -1.94 4.39 -0.22
CA PHE A 244 -3.14 4.91 0.45
C PHE A 244 -2.99 4.95 1.98
N ALA A 245 -2.38 3.93 2.59
CA ALA A 245 -2.14 3.91 4.02
C ALA A 245 -1.23 5.09 4.47
N SER A 246 -0.22 5.46 3.67
CA SER A 246 0.66 6.61 3.95
C SER A 246 -0.05 7.95 3.92
N TYR A 247 -1.17 8.05 3.17
CA TYR A 247 -2.08 9.20 3.20
C TYR A 247 -3.17 9.06 4.25
N ASN A 248 -3.07 8.10 5.18
CA ASN A 248 -4.08 7.84 6.21
C ASN A 248 -5.47 7.51 5.62
N LEU A 249 -5.53 6.81 4.49
CA LEU A 249 -6.78 6.34 3.89
C LEU A 249 -7.07 4.89 4.25
N PRO A 250 -8.35 4.49 4.38
CA PRO A 250 -8.71 3.11 4.65
C PRO A 250 -8.42 2.22 3.43
N VAL A 251 -7.83 1.06 3.68
CA VAL A 251 -7.42 0.09 2.64
C VAL A 251 -8.16 -1.25 2.75
N SER A 252 -9.05 -1.38 3.73
CA SER A 252 -9.85 -2.57 3.99
C SER A 252 -11.23 -2.19 4.51
N LEU A 253 -12.23 -3.04 4.25
CA LEU A 253 -13.57 -2.93 4.84
C LEU A 253 -13.53 -3.09 6.38
N ALA A 254 -12.50 -3.74 6.90
CA ALA A 254 -12.27 -3.92 8.34
C ALA A 254 -11.62 -2.70 9.01
N ASP A 255 -11.33 -1.62 8.28
CA ASP A 255 -10.79 -0.39 8.90
C ASP A 255 -11.77 0.12 9.96
N PRO A 256 -11.32 0.40 11.21
CA PRO A 256 -12.21 0.82 12.30
C PRO A 256 -13.09 2.02 11.96
N ARG A 257 -12.62 2.93 11.10
CA ARG A 257 -13.37 4.12 10.67
C ARG A 257 -14.57 3.78 9.78
N LEU A 258 -14.56 2.61 9.15
CA LEU A 258 -15.66 2.08 8.35
C LEU A 258 -16.47 1.07 9.16
N ALA A 259 -15.80 0.12 9.83
CA ALA A 259 -16.43 -0.98 10.55
C ALA A 259 -17.25 -0.52 11.77
N SER A 260 -16.91 0.61 12.39
CA SER A 260 -17.67 1.19 13.52
C SER A 260 -18.99 1.86 13.10
N LEU A 261 -19.21 2.09 11.80
CA LEU A 261 -20.44 2.71 11.32
C LEU A 261 -21.63 1.75 11.48
N PRO A 262 -22.81 2.19 11.97
CA PRO A 262 -23.97 1.32 12.13
C PRO A 262 -24.39 0.60 10.85
N ALA A 263 -24.20 1.26 9.71
CA ALA A 263 -24.50 0.76 8.37
C ALA A 263 -23.49 -0.28 7.85
N ALA A 264 -22.33 -0.45 8.50
CA ALA A 264 -21.29 -1.38 8.08
C ALA A 264 -21.77 -2.84 8.05
N ARG A 265 -22.79 -3.18 8.85
CA ARG A 265 -23.48 -4.48 8.79
C ARG A 265 -24.06 -4.81 7.41
N GLY A 266 -24.32 -3.79 6.59
CA GLY A 266 -24.78 -3.94 5.22
C GLY A 266 -23.69 -4.26 4.20
N LEU A 267 -22.40 -4.22 4.57
CA LEU A 267 -21.27 -4.53 3.68
C LEU A 267 -21.09 -6.05 3.52
N SER A 268 -22.13 -6.73 3.02
CA SER A 268 -22.10 -8.19 2.84
C SER A 268 -21.66 -8.60 1.43
N VAL A 269 -21.13 -9.82 1.33
CA VAL A 269 -20.70 -10.46 0.08
C VAL A 269 -21.84 -10.62 -0.92
N ASP A 270 -23.10 -10.63 -0.45
CA ASP A 270 -24.28 -10.70 -1.30
C ASP A 270 -24.77 -9.32 -1.73
N ARG A 271 -24.87 -8.38 -0.79
CA ARG A 271 -25.45 -7.06 -1.03
C ARG A 271 -24.59 -6.19 -1.94
N LEU A 272 -23.26 -6.25 -1.79
CA LEU A 272 -22.35 -5.43 -2.60
C LEU A 272 -22.43 -5.80 -4.11
N PRO A 273 -22.29 -7.09 -4.52
CA PRO A 273 -22.50 -7.48 -5.92
C PRO A 273 -23.91 -7.18 -6.46
N ASP A 274 -24.94 -7.20 -5.61
CA ASP A 274 -26.31 -6.85 -6.00
C ASP A 274 -26.43 -5.36 -6.34
N ILE A 275 -25.87 -4.47 -5.52
CA ILE A 275 -25.80 -3.03 -5.82
C ILE A 275 -25.01 -2.79 -7.11
N MET A 276 -23.92 -3.52 -7.32
CA MET A 276 -23.15 -3.46 -8.56
C MET A 276 -23.93 -3.91 -9.81
N ARG A 277 -25.19 -4.40 -9.71
CA ARG A 277 -26.03 -4.71 -10.90
C ARG A 277 -26.48 -3.44 -11.62
N ILE A 278 -26.65 -2.37 -10.86
CA ILE A 278 -27.17 -1.08 -11.35
C ILE A 278 -26.02 -0.16 -11.78
N ASP A 279 -24.76 -0.59 -11.61
CA ASP A 279 -23.62 0.19 -12.09
C ASP A 279 -23.69 0.36 -13.61
N THR A 280 -23.59 1.61 -14.05
CA THR A 280 -23.74 2.07 -15.44
C THR A 280 -22.81 1.39 -16.46
N LYS A 281 -21.78 0.65 -16.01
CA LYS A 281 -20.85 -0.07 -16.87
C LYS A 281 -21.31 -1.51 -17.16
N THR A 282 -22.21 -2.06 -16.36
CA THR A 282 -22.63 -3.48 -16.41
C THR A 282 -23.36 -3.82 -17.71
N SER A 283 -23.09 -4.99 -18.28
CA SER A 283 -23.79 -5.52 -19.46
C SER A 283 -23.95 -7.03 -19.29
N GLY A 284 -25.18 -7.52 -19.16
CA GLY A 284 -25.46 -8.95 -18.93
C GLY A 284 -25.17 -9.42 -17.49
N SER A 285 -24.70 -10.67 -17.35
CA SER A 285 -24.40 -11.31 -16.06
C SER A 285 -23.02 -10.93 -15.48
N GLU A 286 -22.14 -10.36 -16.30
CA GLU A 286 -20.79 -9.96 -15.93
C GLU A 286 -20.73 -8.53 -15.39
N LYS A 287 -19.92 -8.34 -14.35
CA LYS A 287 -19.70 -7.03 -13.73
C LYS A 287 -18.51 -6.36 -14.39
N LYS A 288 -18.64 -5.11 -14.81
CA LYS A 288 -17.51 -4.39 -15.44
C LYS A 288 -16.70 -3.62 -14.40
N ILE A 289 -15.46 -4.04 -14.20
CA ILE A 289 -14.47 -3.34 -13.35
C ILE A 289 -13.24 -2.97 -14.18
N VAL A 290 -12.43 -2.03 -13.67
CA VAL A 290 -11.19 -1.63 -14.35
C VAL A 290 -10.08 -2.53 -13.85
N LEU A 291 -9.40 -3.22 -14.77
CA LEU A 291 -8.30 -4.12 -14.46
C LEU A 291 -6.96 -3.45 -14.77
N LEU A 292 -6.01 -3.56 -13.84
CA LEU A 292 -4.64 -3.07 -14.02
C LEU A 292 -3.65 -4.23 -14.23
N PRO A 293 -2.94 -4.33 -15.37
CA PRO A 293 -1.83 -5.28 -15.52
C PRO A 293 -0.59 -4.79 -14.77
N CYS A 294 -0.39 -3.48 -14.75
CA CYS A 294 0.65 -2.78 -14.01
C CYS A 294 0.08 -1.45 -13.49
N ILE A 295 0.65 -0.99 -12.39
CA ILE A 295 0.50 0.39 -11.90
C ILE A 295 0.70 1.38 -13.07
N GLY A 296 -0.24 2.33 -13.25
CA GLY A 296 -0.21 3.33 -14.34
C GLY A 296 -0.81 2.89 -15.69
N THR A 297 -1.24 1.62 -15.83
CA THR A 297 -1.77 1.07 -17.09
C THR A 297 -3.08 0.32 -16.88
N THR A 298 -3.94 0.23 -17.90
CA THR A 298 -5.17 -0.58 -17.87
C THR A 298 -5.06 -1.76 -18.82
N HIS A 299 -5.71 -2.87 -18.45
CA HIS A 299 -5.68 -4.12 -19.22
C HIS A 299 -6.37 -3.92 -20.57
N GLU A 300 -7.52 -3.26 -20.53
CA GLU A 300 -8.23 -2.77 -21.71
C GLU A 300 -8.36 -1.24 -21.63
N PRO A 301 -8.58 -0.56 -22.77
CA PRO A 301 -8.94 0.86 -22.77
C PRO A 301 -10.38 1.09 -22.26
N ARG A 302 -11.02 0.09 -21.64
CA ARG A 302 -12.39 0.08 -21.09
C ARG A 302 -12.46 -0.83 -19.85
N ALA A 303 -13.57 -0.75 -19.11
CA ALA A 303 -13.83 -1.70 -18.03
C ALA A 303 -14.07 -3.11 -18.61
N THR A 304 -13.43 -4.11 -18.01
CA THR A 304 -13.46 -5.51 -18.43
C THR A 304 -14.55 -6.25 -17.66
N GLY A 305 -15.25 -7.18 -18.34
CA GLY A 305 -16.21 -8.07 -17.71
C GLY A 305 -15.51 -9.04 -16.76
N VAL A 306 -15.98 -9.09 -15.52
CA VAL A 306 -15.48 -9.98 -14.48
C VAL A 306 -16.64 -10.79 -13.92
N ALA A 307 -16.42 -12.09 -13.83
CA ALA A 307 -17.39 -13.03 -13.28
C ALA A 307 -17.69 -12.71 -11.81
N GLY A 308 -18.97 -12.76 -11.43
CA GLY A 308 -19.41 -12.39 -10.09
C GLY A 308 -18.78 -13.21 -8.97
N ASN A 309 -18.34 -14.44 -9.24
CA ASN A 309 -17.63 -15.31 -8.29
C ASN A 309 -16.24 -14.75 -7.89
N VAL A 310 -15.53 -14.08 -8.80
CA VAL A 310 -14.22 -13.45 -8.49
C VAL A 310 -14.41 -12.28 -7.54
N ILE A 311 -15.44 -11.45 -7.78
CA ILE A 311 -15.78 -10.34 -6.90
C ILE A 311 -16.24 -10.85 -5.54
N ARG A 312 -17.12 -11.86 -5.50
CA ARG A 312 -17.57 -12.50 -4.25
C ARG A 312 -16.38 -13.05 -3.47
N LYS A 313 -15.47 -13.78 -4.13
CA LYS A 313 -14.26 -14.31 -3.50
C LYS A 313 -13.36 -13.21 -2.93
N THR A 314 -13.27 -12.06 -3.59
CA THR A 314 -12.51 -10.90 -3.13
C THR A 314 -13.14 -10.23 -1.90
N LEU A 315 -14.48 -10.23 -1.81
CA LEU A 315 -15.22 -9.67 -0.67
C LEU A 315 -15.35 -10.63 0.51
N SER A 316 -15.20 -11.94 0.28
CA SER A 316 -15.33 -12.96 1.31
C SER A 316 -14.21 -12.92 2.35
N PHE A 317 -14.58 -12.91 3.63
CA PHE A 317 -13.64 -13.03 4.75
C PHE A 317 -13.08 -14.46 4.90
N ALA A 318 -13.87 -15.46 4.50
CA ALA A 318 -13.50 -16.87 4.62
C ALA A 318 -13.45 -17.54 3.24
N THR A 319 -12.54 -18.51 3.11
CA THR A 319 -12.44 -19.34 1.90
C THR A 319 -12.86 -20.77 2.23
N ARG A 320 -13.84 -21.29 1.50
CA ARG A 320 -14.18 -22.71 1.52
C ARG A 320 -13.21 -23.47 0.62
N PHE A 321 -12.51 -24.45 1.17
CA PHE A 321 -11.67 -25.35 0.41
C PHE A 321 -12.51 -26.55 -0.06
N ILE A 322 -12.45 -26.83 -1.36
CA ILE A 322 -13.08 -28.02 -1.94
C ILE A 322 -11.99 -29.10 -2.00
N PRO A 323 -12.13 -30.24 -1.29
CA PRO A 323 -11.17 -31.32 -1.35
C PRO A 323 -11.04 -31.85 -2.78
N GLY A 324 -9.82 -32.12 -3.22
CA GLY A 324 -9.57 -32.69 -4.55
C GLY A 324 -8.08 -32.78 -4.87
N ILE A 325 -7.75 -33.61 -5.85
CA ILE A 325 -6.41 -33.67 -6.42
C ILE A 325 -6.23 -32.42 -7.29
N PRO A 326 -5.10 -31.70 -7.21
CA PRO A 326 -4.81 -30.57 -8.08
C PRO A 326 -5.02 -30.97 -9.55
N SER A 327 -5.82 -30.22 -10.30
CA SER A 327 -6.07 -30.50 -11.73
C SER A 327 -4.92 -30.07 -12.65
N LYS A 328 -4.03 -29.22 -12.14
CA LYS A 328 -2.87 -28.70 -12.86
C LYS A 328 -1.60 -29.25 -12.23
N PHE A 329 -0.93 -30.19 -12.89
CA PHE A 329 0.39 -30.72 -12.54
C PHE A 329 1.09 -31.27 -13.80
N PRO A 330 2.43 -31.22 -13.90
CA PRO A 330 3.38 -30.66 -12.93
C PRO A 330 3.30 -29.12 -12.83
N VAL A 331 3.51 -28.58 -11.63
CA VAL A 331 3.53 -27.12 -11.40
C VAL A 331 4.94 -26.64 -11.13
N THR A 332 5.30 -25.53 -11.75
CA THR A 332 6.51 -24.78 -11.41
C THR A 332 6.10 -23.42 -10.84
N MET A 333 6.59 -23.07 -9.65
CA MET A 333 6.23 -21.81 -8.98
C MET A 333 7.38 -21.23 -8.15
N ALA A 334 7.27 -19.96 -7.79
CA ALA A 334 8.13 -19.31 -6.80
C ALA A 334 7.32 -18.98 -5.56
N THR A 335 7.97 -19.08 -4.40
CA THR A 335 7.40 -18.62 -3.13
C THR A 335 7.85 -17.19 -2.81
N PRO A 336 7.19 -16.50 -1.85
CA PRO A 336 7.65 -15.19 -1.41
C PRO A 336 9.14 -15.21 -1.05
N ARG A 337 9.82 -14.12 -1.39
CA ARG A 337 11.28 -14.02 -1.31
C ARG A 337 11.73 -13.90 0.15
N TRP A 338 12.90 -14.45 0.46
CA TRP A 338 13.34 -14.54 1.85
C TRP A 338 13.73 -13.17 2.40
N LYS A 339 12.91 -12.65 3.33
CA LYS A 339 13.08 -11.29 3.91
C LYS A 339 14.47 -11.06 4.51
N SER A 340 15.03 -12.04 5.23
CA SER A 340 16.32 -11.88 5.89
C SER A 340 17.46 -11.72 4.88
N ILE A 341 17.60 -12.63 3.91
CA ILE A 341 18.61 -12.52 2.83
C ILE A 341 18.46 -11.21 2.06
N SER A 342 17.23 -10.77 1.83
CA SER A 342 16.94 -9.55 1.09
C SER A 342 17.55 -8.30 1.71
N LYS A 343 17.42 -8.14 3.03
CA LYS A 343 18.02 -7.02 3.77
C LYS A 343 19.54 -7.08 3.71
N MET A 344 20.11 -8.28 3.81
CA MET A 344 21.56 -8.51 3.76
C MET A 344 22.13 -8.16 2.40
N ALA A 345 21.52 -8.70 1.33
CA ALA A 345 21.93 -8.46 -0.04
C ALA A 345 21.81 -6.98 -0.40
N LEU A 346 20.77 -6.28 0.10
CA LEU A 346 20.64 -4.84 -0.07
C LEU A 346 21.80 -4.08 0.59
N MET A 347 22.11 -4.37 1.86
CA MET A 347 23.23 -3.72 2.57
C MET A 347 24.58 -3.98 1.90
N LEU A 348 24.91 -5.25 1.61
CA LEU A 348 26.17 -5.61 0.96
C LEU A 348 26.30 -4.97 -0.42
N ALA A 349 25.22 -4.99 -1.22
CA ALA A 349 25.22 -4.33 -2.54
C ALA A 349 25.45 -2.83 -2.43
N THR A 350 24.98 -2.17 -1.36
CA THR A 350 25.08 -0.72 -1.17
C THR A 350 26.45 -0.22 -0.77
N LEU A 351 27.22 -1.04 -0.09
CA LEU A 351 28.44 -0.58 0.56
C LEU A 351 29.69 -0.72 -0.33
N VAL A 352 29.54 -1.29 -1.54
CA VAL A 352 30.63 -1.50 -2.53
C VAL A 352 30.57 -0.45 -3.64
N LYS A 353 31.71 -0.15 -4.29
CA LYS A 353 31.83 0.90 -5.32
C LYS A 353 31.13 0.53 -6.65
N ASP A 354 31.09 -0.75 -6.99
CA ASP A 354 30.54 -1.26 -8.25
C ASP A 354 29.01 -1.43 -8.21
N THR A 355 28.37 -1.52 -9.37
CA THR A 355 26.91 -1.71 -9.44
C THR A 355 26.53 -3.19 -9.27
N CYS A 356 25.52 -3.47 -8.44
CA CYS A 356 24.90 -4.79 -8.34
C CYS A 356 23.41 -4.71 -8.70
N ARG A 357 22.95 -5.60 -9.57
CA ARG A 357 21.53 -5.78 -9.90
C ARG A 357 20.93 -6.85 -8.99
N LEU A 358 20.10 -6.39 -8.05
CA LEU A 358 19.35 -7.27 -7.15
C LEU A 358 18.01 -7.66 -7.79
N THR A 359 17.79 -8.96 -7.98
CA THR A 359 16.51 -9.50 -8.46
C THR A 359 15.77 -10.26 -7.36
N GLY A 360 14.44 -10.20 -7.37
CA GLY A 360 13.62 -10.88 -6.37
C GLY A 360 13.64 -10.21 -4.99
N LEU A 361 13.88 -8.90 -4.91
CA LEU A 361 13.82 -8.18 -3.65
C LEU A 361 12.34 -8.01 -3.21
N PRO A 362 11.96 -8.46 -2.00
CA PRO A 362 10.61 -8.32 -1.49
C PRO A 362 10.31 -6.86 -1.18
N HIS A 363 9.16 -6.41 -1.65
CA HIS A 363 8.57 -5.12 -1.28
C HIS A 363 7.92 -5.16 0.11
N SER A 364 8.72 -5.47 1.14
CA SER A 364 8.36 -5.33 2.55
C SER A 364 8.67 -3.92 3.09
N ASP A 365 7.98 -3.52 4.16
CA ASP A 365 8.20 -2.24 4.85
C ASP A 365 9.67 -2.05 5.22
N ASP A 366 10.30 -3.09 5.78
CA ASP A 366 11.72 -3.07 6.13
C ASP A 366 12.62 -2.68 4.94
N THR A 367 12.38 -3.28 3.78
CA THR A 367 13.18 -3.03 2.57
C THR A 367 13.00 -1.60 2.08
N GLN A 368 11.77 -1.07 2.14
CA GLN A 368 11.48 0.29 1.71
C GLN A 368 12.08 1.34 2.64
N VAL A 369 11.98 1.13 3.96
CA VAL A 369 12.61 2.01 4.95
C VAL A 369 14.12 2.03 4.75
N MET A 370 14.74 0.86 4.56
CA MET A 370 16.18 0.76 4.27
C MET A 370 16.54 1.48 2.97
N MET A 371 15.78 1.27 1.89
CA MET A 371 16.01 1.96 0.62
C MET A 371 15.90 3.48 0.74
N ASN A 372 14.88 4.00 1.43
CA ASN A 372 14.73 5.43 1.64
C ASN A 372 15.89 6.00 2.43
N ALA A 373 16.34 5.32 3.49
CA ALA A 373 17.53 5.71 4.23
C ALA A 373 18.78 5.73 3.33
N LEU A 374 18.94 4.75 2.44
CA LEU A 374 20.05 4.69 1.48
C LEU A 374 19.98 5.78 0.40
N ILE A 375 18.77 6.19 -0.02
CA ILE A 375 18.56 7.32 -0.95
C ILE A 375 18.98 8.62 -0.26
N GLU A 376 18.56 8.85 0.98
CA GLU A 376 18.96 10.02 1.76
C GLU A 376 20.48 10.06 2.00
N LEU A 377 21.10 8.89 2.16
CA LEU A 377 22.55 8.73 2.22
C LEU A 377 23.26 8.83 0.86
N GLN A 378 22.52 9.02 -0.24
CA GLN A 378 23.03 9.13 -1.62
C GLN A 378 23.83 7.90 -2.10
N VAL A 379 23.40 6.70 -1.68
CA VAL A 379 24.03 5.42 -2.05
C VAL A 379 23.11 4.54 -2.92
N PHE A 380 21.95 5.06 -3.32
CA PHE A 380 20.92 4.28 -4.02
C PHE A 380 20.17 5.12 -5.07
N ASP A 381 20.07 4.62 -6.30
CA ASP A 381 19.24 5.20 -7.36
C ASP A 381 17.93 4.40 -7.52
N PRO A 382 16.77 4.98 -7.17
CA PRO A 382 15.47 4.30 -7.23
C PRO A 382 14.83 4.26 -8.63
N TYR A 383 15.39 4.92 -9.65
CA TYR A 383 14.69 5.18 -10.92
C TYR A 383 14.89 4.11 -12.01
N VAL A 384 15.50 2.97 -11.70
CA VAL A 384 15.76 1.87 -12.63
C VAL A 384 14.80 0.69 -12.31
N PRO A 385 14.24 -0.05 -13.32
CA PRO A 385 13.31 -1.18 -13.10
C PRO A 385 13.87 -2.33 -12.25
N TRP A 386 15.17 -2.29 -11.97
CA TRP A 386 15.94 -3.18 -11.14
C TRP A 386 16.73 -2.28 -10.18
N CYS A 387 16.86 -2.65 -8.91
CA CYS A 387 17.65 -1.88 -7.97
C CYS A 387 19.09 -1.76 -8.47
N ARG A 388 19.50 -0.57 -8.92
CA ARG A 388 20.88 -0.25 -9.28
C ARG A 388 21.45 0.58 -8.13
N VAL A 389 22.36 -0.04 -7.39
CA VAL A 389 23.13 0.69 -6.38
C VAL A 389 24.28 1.41 -7.09
N GLN A 390 24.41 2.71 -6.87
CA GLN A 390 25.59 3.50 -7.25
C GLN A 390 26.21 4.10 -5.99
N ASN A 391 27.53 4.01 -5.88
CA ASN A 391 28.25 4.58 -4.77
C ASN A 391 28.79 5.97 -5.14
N SER A 392 28.26 7.00 -4.48
CA SER A 392 28.88 8.32 -4.38
C SER A 392 29.07 8.70 -2.92
N PHE A 393 29.99 8.04 -2.21
CA PHE A 393 30.47 8.55 -0.91
C PHE A 393 31.23 9.87 -1.11
N GLY A 394 30.48 10.97 -1.21
CA GLY A 394 30.96 12.28 -0.78
C GLY A 394 31.19 12.24 0.73
N LYS A 395 32.22 12.93 1.22
CA LYS A 395 32.58 13.01 2.64
C LYS A 395 31.50 13.73 3.47
N THR A 396 30.33 13.12 3.69
CA THR A 396 29.26 13.70 4.51
C THR A 396 29.40 13.18 5.93
N LYS A 397 30.02 13.97 6.81
CA LYS A 397 29.97 13.77 8.27
C LYS A 397 28.54 14.09 8.77
N ALA A 398 27.58 13.21 8.50
CA ALA A 398 26.19 13.39 8.91
C ALA A 398 25.89 12.57 10.18
N ARG A 399 25.23 13.20 11.15
CA ARG A 399 24.71 12.54 12.36
C ARG A 399 23.35 11.94 11.99
N LEU A 400 23.26 10.62 11.89
CA LEU A 400 22.03 9.93 11.48
C LEU A 400 21.03 9.89 12.65
N ARG A 401 19.77 10.20 12.37
CA ARG A 401 18.65 10.03 13.32
C ARG A 401 17.80 8.86 12.84
N LEU A 402 17.67 7.82 13.67
CA LEU A 402 16.77 6.70 13.41
C LEU A 402 15.59 6.81 14.37
N SER A 403 14.35 6.83 13.87
CA SER A 403 13.15 6.82 14.71
C SER A 403 12.27 5.64 14.35
N LYS A 404 11.80 4.88 15.34
CA LYS A 404 10.77 3.85 15.18
C LYS A 404 9.80 3.94 16.36
N GLU A 405 8.50 3.76 16.11
CA GLU A 405 7.53 3.52 17.18
C GLU A 405 7.96 2.27 17.97
N ALA A 406 8.33 2.46 19.24
CA ALA A 406 8.90 1.39 20.06
C ALA A 406 7.83 0.38 20.48
N LYS A 407 7.95 -0.87 20.04
CA LYS A 407 7.32 -2.02 20.68
C LYS A 407 8.37 -2.78 21.49
N GLY A 408 8.37 -2.58 22.81
CA GLY A 408 9.12 -3.40 23.78
C GLY A 408 10.55 -2.93 24.10
N SER A 409 10.95 -3.07 25.37
CA SER A 409 12.19 -2.55 25.95
C SER A 409 13.40 -3.50 25.90
N SER A 410 13.19 -4.80 25.63
CA SER A 410 14.25 -5.82 25.68
C SER A 410 15.09 -5.92 24.41
N GLU A 411 14.52 -5.65 23.23
CA GLU A 411 15.28 -5.62 21.96
C GLU A 411 16.27 -4.44 21.91
N LEU A 412 15.91 -3.31 22.51
CA LEU A 412 16.74 -2.10 22.53
C LEU A 412 18.09 -2.30 23.24
N LEU A 413 18.09 -2.96 24.40
CA LEU A 413 19.28 -3.12 25.23
C LEU A 413 20.38 -3.96 24.56
N GLY A 414 19.99 -4.98 23.78
CA GLY A 414 20.92 -5.78 22.98
C GLY A 414 21.51 -5.02 21.79
N THR A 415 20.74 -4.10 21.19
CA THR A 415 21.25 -3.24 20.11
C THR A 415 22.28 -2.25 20.64
N ILE A 416 21.98 -1.59 21.76
CA ILE A 416 22.84 -0.54 22.32
C ILE A 416 24.19 -1.11 22.75
N SER A 417 24.24 -2.27 23.43
CA SER A 417 25.50 -2.89 23.86
C SER A 417 26.45 -3.23 22.70
N ILE A 418 25.89 -3.57 21.54
CA ILE A 418 26.62 -3.90 20.29
C ILE A 418 27.07 -2.65 19.52
N PHE A 419 26.58 -1.46 19.82
CA PHE A 419 27.10 -0.25 19.19
C PHE A 419 27.99 0.56 20.15
N THR A 420 27.78 0.46 21.46
CA THR A 420 28.63 1.10 22.48
C THR A 420 30.03 0.51 22.57
N TRP A 421 30.24 -0.73 22.11
CA TRP A 421 31.56 -1.35 22.20
C TRP A 421 32.58 -0.75 21.22
N GLU A 422 32.16 -0.10 20.11
CA GLU A 422 33.12 0.37 19.08
C GLU A 422 32.77 1.63 18.26
N THR A 423 31.60 2.25 18.43
CA THR A 423 31.30 3.54 17.76
C THR A 423 31.52 4.72 18.70
N SER A 424 32.14 5.80 18.21
CA SER A 424 32.65 6.90 19.05
C SER A 424 31.59 7.87 19.63
N SER A 425 30.30 7.52 19.61
CA SER A 425 29.26 8.09 20.49
C SER A 425 27.88 7.59 20.09
N ILE A 426 27.07 7.16 21.07
CA ILE A 426 25.64 6.94 20.90
C ILE A 426 24.93 7.80 21.95
N GLY A 427 24.10 8.72 21.48
CA GLY A 427 23.23 9.51 22.35
C GLY A 427 21.78 9.07 22.19
N PHE A 428 21.06 8.94 23.30
CA PHE A 428 19.60 8.94 23.27
C PHE A 428 19.12 10.37 23.08
N LEU A 429 18.23 10.59 22.12
CA LEU A 429 17.67 11.91 21.86
C LEU A 429 16.43 12.21 22.73
N GLU A 430 15.85 11.20 23.38
CA GLU A 430 14.68 11.35 24.25
C GLU A 430 14.89 10.67 25.62
N SER A 431 14.67 9.35 25.71
CA SER A 431 14.78 8.58 26.95
C SER A 431 15.67 7.34 26.78
N GLN A 432 16.21 6.81 27.88
CA GLN A 432 17.15 5.66 27.92
C GLN A 432 16.60 4.32 27.37
N ARG A 433 15.44 4.30 26.72
CA ARG A 433 14.84 3.11 26.09
C ARG A 433 14.10 3.43 24.78
N CYS A 434 14.38 4.58 24.16
CA CYS A 434 13.79 4.96 22.87
C CYS A 434 14.75 4.63 21.71
N LEU A 435 14.19 4.20 20.57
CA LEU A 435 14.96 3.92 19.33
C LEU A 435 15.48 5.20 18.66
N LEU A 436 15.12 6.38 19.16
CA LEU A 436 15.65 7.66 18.72
C LEU A 436 17.11 7.85 19.14
N LEU A 437 18.00 7.28 18.34
CA LEU A 437 19.44 7.24 18.58
C LEU A 437 20.17 8.20 17.64
N ALA A 438 21.16 8.90 18.19
CA ALA A 438 22.16 9.63 17.43
C ALA A 438 23.47 8.85 17.46
N ILE A 439 23.88 8.30 16.32
CA ILE A 439 25.12 7.51 16.18
C ILE A 439 26.22 8.40 15.58
N GLY A 440 27.38 8.44 16.22
CA GLY A 440 28.55 9.18 15.76
C GLY A 440 29.22 8.54 14.53
N ALA A 441 29.76 9.35 13.63
CA ALA A 441 30.35 8.93 12.35
C ALA A 441 31.77 8.31 12.47
N GLY A 442 32.06 7.59 13.56
CA GLY A 442 33.40 7.09 13.89
C GLY A 442 33.88 5.88 13.09
N GLY A 443 33.00 5.27 12.28
CA GLY A 443 33.27 3.98 11.66
C GLY A 443 33.24 2.82 12.66
N PHE A 444 33.40 1.60 12.15
CA PHE A 444 33.49 0.39 12.95
C PHE A 444 34.97 0.03 13.09
N ARG A 445 35.51 -0.03 14.31
CA ARG A 445 36.96 -0.27 14.50
C ARG A 445 37.34 -1.70 14.18
N GLY A 446 36.57 -2.67 14.65
CA GLY A 446 36.90 -4.08 14.59
C GLY A 446 37.72 -4.54 15.80
N GLY A 447 37.77 -5.86 16.00
CA GLY A 447 38.33 -6.48 17.19
C GLY A 447 37.55 -7.72 17.60
N LYS A 448 37.70 -8.14 18.86
CA LYS A 448 37.04 -9.34 19.39
C LYS A 448 35.68 -9.00 20.02
N VAL A 449 34.62 -9.57 19.45
CA VAL A 449 33.24 -9.48 19.95
C VAL A 449 32.84 -10.78 20.61
N ARG A 450 32.20 -10.70 21.78
CA ARG A 450 31.49 -11.82 22.39
C ARG A 450 29.99 -11.56 22.41
N LEU A 451 29.21 -12.48 21.87
CA LEU A 451 27.75 -12.46 21.92
C LEU A 451 27.21 -13.72 22.56
N ALA A 452 26.19 -13.60 23.41
CA ALA A 452 25.56 -14.79 23.98
C ALA A 452 24.75 -15.56 22.92
N ALA A 453 24.82 -16.90 22.96
CA ALA A 453 24.13 -17.82 22.05
C ALA A 453 22.59 -17.75 22.15
N SER A 454 22.07 -17.08 23.19
CA SER A 454 20.65 -16.79 23.41
C SER A 454 20.17 -15.50 22.72
N VAL A 455 21.08 -14.69 22.16
CA VAL A 455 20.77 -13.41 21.52
C VAL A 455 20.18 -13.62 20.12
N SER A 456 19.36 -12.68 19.64
CA SER A 456 18.74 -12.78 18.30
C SER A 456 19.77 -12.89 17.17
N SER A 457 19.49 -13.74 16.17
CA SER A 457 20.34 -13.95 14.99
C SER A 457 20.59 -12.69 14.17
N GLN A 458 19.72 -11.69 14.30
CA GLN A 458 19.84 -10.40 13.63
C GLN A 458 21.10 -9.65 14.05
N TYR A 459 21.47 -9.75 15.34
CA TYR A 459 22.62 -9.06 15.90
C TYR A 459 23.94 -9.66 15.42
N ALA A 460 24.08 -10.98 15.55
CA ALA A 460 25.27 -11.68 15.07
C ALA A 460 25.45 -11.48 13.56
N SER A 461 24.37 -11.51 12.78
CA SER A 461 24.44 -11.23 11.34
C SER A 461 24.85 -9.79 11.05
N LEU A 462 24.33 -8.80 11.78
CA LEU A 462 24.71 -7.39 11.62
C LEU A 462 26.21 -7.17 11.85
N ILE A 463 26.77 -7.75 12.91
CA ILE A 463 28.21 -7.66 13.20
C ILE A 463 29.04 -8.28 12.07
N LEU A 464 28.63 -9.44 11.56
CA LEU A 464 29.29 -10.08 10.43
C LEU A 464 29.29 -9.16 9.19
N PHE A 465 28.22 -8.42 8.91
CA PHE A 465 28.20 -7.46 7.79
C PHE A 465 29.08 -6.24 8.03
N CYS A 466 29.00 -5.64 9.22
CA CYS A 466 29.81 -4.48 9.55
C CYS A 466 31.31 -4.82 9.56
N ALA A 467 31.66 -6.08 9.86
CA ALA A 467 33.05 -6.54 9.88
C ALA A 467 33.80 -6.36 8.56
N SER A 468 33.11 -6.41 7.42
CA SER A 468 33.74 -6.15 6.11
C SER A 468 34.20 -4.69 5.93
N TYR A 469 33.72 -3.79 6.79
CA TYR A 469 34.03 -2.36 6.79
C TYR A 469 34.76 -1.93 8.07
N ALA A 470 35.18 -2.90 8.88
CA ALA A 470 35.97 -2.63 10.06
C ALA A 470 37.38 -2.15 9.68
N ALA A 471 37.91 -1.20 10.44
CA ALA A 471 39.30 -0.76 10.28
C ALA A 471 40.31 -1.89 10.57
N GLU A 472 39.95 -2.81 11.45
CA GLU A 472 40.74 -3.95 11.90
C GLU A 472 39.95 -5.26 11.72
N PRO A 473 40.62 -6.43 11.62
CA PRO A 473 39.95 -7.73 11.54
C PRO A 473 39.00 -7.98 12.71
N VAL A 474 37.86 -8.60 12.43
CA VAL A 474 36.83 -8.90 13.44
C VAL A 474 36.84 -10.38 13.80
N VAL A 475 36.74 -10.65 15.10
CA VAL A 475 36.56 -12.01 15.63
C VAL A 475 35.24 -12.05 16.42
N LEU A 476 34.23 -12.74 15.89
CA LEU A 476 32.95 -12.93 16.55
C LEU A 476 32.90 -14.28 17.27
N GLU A 477 32.84 -14.27 18.60
CA GLU A 477 32.71 -15.45 19.47
C GLU A 477 31.28 -15.53 20.02
N LEU A 478 30.58 -16.65 19.75
CA LEU A 478 29.26 -16.92 20.33
C LEU A 478 29.42 -17.80 21.59
N THR A 479 29.01 -17.28 22.75
CA THR A 479 29.22 -17.90 24.07
C THR A 479 27.91 -18.37 24.70
N GLY A 480 27.92 -19.43 25.52
CA GLY A 480 26.76 -19.78 26.36
C GLY A 480 25.88 -20.94 25.88
N GLY A 481 26.47 -21.94 25.22
CA GLY A 481 25.79 -23.20 24.87
C GLY A 481 25.48 -23.32 23.38
N ALA A 482 24.56 -24.24 23.03
CA ALA A 482 24.22 -24.52 21.64
C ALA A 482 23.56 -23.30 20.96
N VAL A 483 24.17 -22.80 19.89
CA VAL A 483 23.65 -21.66 19.13
C VAL A 483 22.42 -22.09 18.33
N ILE A 484 21.24 -21.65 18.78
CA ILE A 484 19.93 -22.05 18.24
C ILE A 484 19.73 -21.58 16.77
N PHE A 485 20.45 -20.54 16.37
CA PHE A 485 20.32 -19.88 15.06
C PHE A 485 21.51 -20.12 14.12
N GLN A 486 22.31 -21.17 14.33
CA GLN A 486 23.41 -21.56 13.44
C GLN A 486 23.08 -21.53 11.93
N PRO A 487 21.90 -21.99 11.46
CA PRO A 487 21.56 -21.91 10.04
C PRO A 487 21.58 -20.48 9.47
N TYR A 488 21.20 -19.48 10.27
CA TYR A 488 21.21 -18.08 9.85
C TYR A 488 22.65 -17.55 9.72
N ILE A 489 23.56 -17.95 10.61
CA ILE A 489 24.99 -17.57 10.52
C ILE A 489 25.63 -18.17 9.27
N LYS A 490 25.42 -19.47 9.04
CA LYS A 490 25.92 -20.16 7.84
C LYS A 490 25.42 -19.50 6.56
N MET A 491 24.15 -19.09 6.55
CA MET A 491 23.56 -18.38 5.42
C MET A 491 24.15 -16.98 5.22
N THR A 492 24.34 -16.23 6.31
CA THR A 492 25.01 -14.92 6.28
C THR A 492 26.41 -15.05 5.70
N ILE A 493 27.20 -16.02 6.17
CA ILE A 493 28.54 -16.31 5.65
C ILE A 493 28.52 -16.71 4.18
N ALA A 494 27.57 -17.57 3.77
CA ALA A 494 27.43 -17.96 2.37
C ALA A 494 27.07 -16.77 1.46
N THR A 495 26.23 -15.86 1.95
CA THR A 495 25.87 -14.62 1.26
C THR A 495 27.10 -13.72 1.14
N MET A 496 27.81 -13.46 2.25
CA MET A 496 29.05 -12.69 2.27
C MET A 496 30.10 -13.22 1.30
N ARG A 497 30.24 -14.56 1.19
CA ARG A 497 31.14 -15.20 0.22
C ARG A 497 30.76 -14.89 -1.22
N LYS A 498 29.47 -14.84 -1.57
CA LYS A 498 29.00 -14.44 -2.91
C LYS A 498 29.34 -12.97 -3.23
N PHE A 499 29.53 -12.15 -2.19
CA PHE A 499 30.01 -10.77 -2.30
C PHE A 499 31.52 -10.64 -2.02
N GLY A 500 32.29 -11.72 -2.21
CA GLY A 500 33.76 -11.71 -2.12
C GLY A 500 34.35 -11.69 -0.70
N VAL A 501 33.53 -11.76 0.35
CA VAL A 501 34.02 -11.71 1.74
C VAL A 501 34.18 -13.13 2.31
N ALA A 502 35.42 -13.48 2.64
CA ALA A 502 35.73 -14.76 3.28
C ALA A 502 35.58 -14.67 4.81
N VAL A 503 34.83 -15.63 5.37
CA VAL A 503 34.73 -15.84 6.81
C VAL A 503 35.24 -17.24 7.13
N THR A 504 36.17 -17.34 8.07
CA THR A 504 36.70 -18.62 8.57
C THR A 504 36.16 -18.88 9.97
N SER A 505 35.99 -20.16 10.31
CA SER A 505 35.64 -20.59 11.66
C SER A 505 36.86 -21.23 12.31
N ASP A 506 37.13 -20.90 13.57
CA ASP A 506 38.19 -21.59 14.32
C ASP A 506 37.81 -23.04 14.55
N ALA A 507 38.80 -23.93 14.56
CA ALA A 507 38.61 -25.32 14.93
C ALA A 507 39.24 -25.57 16.31
N ASP A 508 38.60 -26.43 17.10
CA ASP A 508 39.18 -26.95 18.33
C ASP A 508 40.49 -27.69 17.99
N PRO A 509 41.65 -27.27 18.54
CA PRO A 509 42.94 -27.89 18.25
C PRO A 509 43.01 -29.37 18.57
N LYS A 510 42.17 -29.88 19.49
CA LYS A 510 42.21 -31.28 19.95
C LYS A 510 41.24 -32.18 19.18
N THR A 511 40.08 -31.64 18.79
CA THR A 511 38.99 -32.45 18.20
C THR A 511 38.76 -32.15 16.72
N GLY A 512 39.36 -31.09 16.19
CA GLY A 512 39.11 -30.60 14.83
C GLY A 512 37.69 -30.07 14.61
N LYS A 513 36.85 -30.05 15.65
CA LYS A 513 35.47 -29.59 15.57
C LYS A 513 35.46 -28.06 15.44
N LEU A 514 34.70 -27.55 14.48
CA LEU A 514 34.51 -26.11 14.32
C LEU A 514 33.86 -25.52 15.59
N LEU A 515 34.46 -24.44 16.08
CA LEU A 515 33.98 -23.62 17.17
C LEU A 515 33.05 -22.53 16.63
N ASP A 516 32.19 -22.00 17.50
CA ASP A 516 31.33 -20.85 17.19
C ASP A 516 32.12 -19.52 17.30
N VAL A 517 33.33 -19.52 16.72
CA VAL A 517 34.26 -18.39 16.65
C VAL A 517 34.53 -18.12 15.18
N TYR A 518 34.10 -16.97 14.69
CA TYR A 518 34.16 -16.57 13.29
C TYR A 518 35.14 -15.43 13.10
N ARG A 519 36.11 -15.60 12.20
CA ARG A 519 37.10 -14.58 11.84
C ARG A 519 36.78 -14.00 10.48
N ILE A 520 36.78 -12.67 10.42
CA ILE A 520 36.58 -11.90 9.20
C ILE A 520 37.83 -11.05 9.04
N LEU A 521 38.62 -11.40 8.02
CA LEU A 521 39.74 -10.56 7.60
C LEU A 521 39.16 -9.28 6.99
N SER A 522 39.79 -8.14 7.26
CA SER A 522 39.39 -6.88 6.62
C SER A 522 39.54 -7.06 5.11
N ALA A 523 38.40 -7.15 4.42
CA ALA A 523 38.32 -7.47 3.01
C ALA A 523 37.27 -6.57 2.36
N VAL A 524 37.67 -5.91 1.27
CA VAL A 524 36.76 -5.08 0.49
C VAL A 524 35.73 -5.99 -0.16
N CYS A 525 34.46 -5.75 0.17
CA CYS A 525 33.35 -6.46 -0.42
C CYS A 525 33.29 -6.17 -1.94
N VAL A 526 33.01 -7.19 -2.76
CA VAL A 526 32.96 -7.09 -4.22
C VAL A 526 31.56 -7.44 -4.70
N ASN A 527 30.99 -6.58 -5.55
CA ASN A 527 29.65 -6.79 -6.07
C ASN A 527 29.66 -7.83 -7.21
N PRO A 528 28.80 -8.87 -7.16
CA PRO A 528 28.79 -9.95 -8.15
C PRO A 528 28.18 -9.56 -9.51
N GLY A 529 27.89 -8.28 -9.76
CA GLY A 529 27.17 -7.79 -10.94
C GLY A 529 25.66 -8.09 -10.91
N ASP A 530 25.28 -9.37 -10.81
CA ASP A 530 23.89 -9.82 -10.66
C ASP A 530 23.74 -10.72 -9.42
N TYR A 531 22.72 -10.47 -8.61
CA TYR A 531 22.39 -11.31 -7.46
C TYR A 531 20.89 -11.54 -7.35
N SER A 532 20.47 -12.81 -7.38
CA SER A 532 19.07 -13.21 -7.20
C SER A 532 18.82 -13.64 -5.77
N ILE A 533 17.81 -13.03 -5.16
CA ILE A 533 17.40 -13.34 -3.79
C ILE A 533 16.58 -14.62 -3.81
N GLU A 534 16.98 -15.58 -2.99
CA GLU A 534 16.34 -16.88 -2.92
C GLU A 534 14.91 -16.79 -2.35
N SER A 535 14.08 -17.74 -2.78
CA SER A 535 12.72 -17.92 -2.28
C SER A 535 12.75 -18.41 -0.82
N ASP A 536 11.75 -18.03 -0.03
CA ASP A 536 11.66 -18.44 1.37
C ASP A 536 11.36 -19.94 1.47
N ALA A 537 12.30 -20.67 2.09
CA ALA A 537 12.22 -22.11 2.25
C ALA A 537 11.03 -22.53 3.14
N SER A 538 10.67 -21.73 4.15
CA SER A 538 9.53 -22.01 5.01
C SER A 538 8.22 -21.96 4.21
N ASN A 539 8.02 -20.94 3.39
CA ASN A 539 6.84 -20.83 2.53
C ASN A 539 6.79 -21.90 1.42
N ALA A 540 7.96 -22.36 0.96
CA ALA A 540 8.05 -23.44 -0.03
C ALA A 540 7.51 -24.79 0.49
N THR A 541 7.58 -25.01 1.81
CA THR A 541 7.11 -26.26 2.42
C THR A 541 5.63 -26.52 2.17
N TYR A 542 4.77 -25.50 2.12
CA TYR A 542 3.33 -25.69 1.90
C TYR A 542 3.04 -26.24 0.50
N ALA A 543 3.67 -25.68 -0.54
CA ALA A 543 3.47 -26.14 -1.92
C ALA A 543 4.06 -27.54 -2.14
N LEU A 544 5.23 -27.82 -1.56
CA LEU A 544 5.85 -29.15 -1.61
C LEU A 544 5.04 -30.18 -0.81
N GLY A 545 4.48 -29.80 0.34
CA GLY A 545 3.63 -30.64 1.18
C GLY A 545 2.33 -31.02 0.48
N ILE A 546 1.68 -30.08 -0.22
CA ILE A 546 0.51 -30.37 -1.05
C ILE A 546 0.85 -31.41 -2.12
N ALA A 547 1.98 -31.21 -2.83
CA ALA A 547 2.40 -32.16 -3.86
C ALA A 547 2.67 -33.56 -3.29
N ALA A 548 3.32 -33.64 -2.14
CA ALA A 548 3.58 -34.89 -1.43
C ALA A 548 2.28 -35.61 -1.02
N ILE A 549 1.33 -34.88 -0.40
CA ILE A 549 0.07 -35.44 0.10
C ILE A 549 -0.83 -35.91 -1.05
N THR A 550 -0.86 -35.19 -2.17
CA THR A 550 -1.73 -35.53 -3.30
C THR A 550 -1.07 -36.43 -4.34
N GLY A 551 0.17 -36.87 -4.13
CA GLY A 551 0.94 -37.63 -5.11
C GLY A 551 1.22 -36.88 -6.42
N THR A 552 1.23 -35.54 -6.40
CA THR A 552 1.50 -34.72 -7.61
C THR A 552 2.94 -34.21 -7.62
N THR A 553 3.35 -33.54 -8.70
CA THR A 553 4.70 -32.97 -8.83
C THR A 553 4.66 -31.44 -8.76
N CYS A 554 5.49 -30.87 -7.89
CA CYS A 554 5.72 -29.43 -7.78
C CYS A 554 7.23 -29.13 -7.79
N THR A 555 7.62 -28.08 -8.50
CA THR A 555 9.00 -27.57 -8.56
C THR A 555 9.01 -26.12 -8.08
N ILE A 556 9.78 -25.83 -7.03
CA ILE A 556 10.02 -24.45 -6.58
C ILE A 556 11.32 -23.95 -7.19
N PHE A 557 11.24 -22.93 -8.05
CA PHE A 557 12.44 -22.34 -8.63
C PHE A 557 13.07 -21.31 -7.68
N ASN A 558 14.40 -21.22 -7.72
CA ASN A 558 15.20 -20.24 -6.98
C ASN A 558 15.23 -20.43 -5.44
N ILE A 559 15.32 -21.68 -4.98
CA ILE A 559 15.83 -22.02 -3.64
C ILE A 559 17.24 -22.57 -3.84
N GLY A 560 18.25 -21.95 -3.22
CA GLY A 560 19.65 -22.21 -3.51
C GLY A 560 20.15 -23.58 -3.05
N ALA A 561 21.10 -24.13 -3.81
CA ALA A 561 21.80 -25.38 -3.53
C ALA A 561 22.58 -25.39 -2.20
N CYS A 562 22.79 -24.23 -1.55
CA CYS A 562 23.39 -24.15 -0.22
C CYS A 562 22.52 -24.76 0.89
N LEU A 563 21.23 -25.03 0.63
CA LEU A 563 20.35 -25.81 1.50
C LEU A 563 19.86 -27.12 0.87
N THR A 564 19.85 -27.25 -0.46
CA THR A 564 19.82 -28.49 -1.28
C THR A 564 19.53 -28.09 -2.74
N SER A 565 20.13 -28.77 -3.72
CA SER A 565 19.76 -28.62 -5.13
C SER A 565 18.26 -28.86 -5.31
N SER A 566 17.54 -27.91 -5.92
CA SER A 566 16.15 -28.03 -6.42
C SER A 566 15.36 -29.22 -5.85
N ILE A 567 14.61 -28.98 -4.75
CA ILE A 567 13.81 -30.03 -4.12
C ILE A 567 12.68 -30.41 -5.07
N ARG A 568 12.81 -31.60 -5.66
CA ARG A 568 11.77 -32.27 -6.43
C ARG A 568 11.19 -33.37 -5.55
N VAL A 569 9.93 -33.23 -5.16
CA VAL A 569 9.20 -34.36 -4.56
C VAL A 569 8.61 -35.15 -5.73
N ALA A 570 9.21 -36.31 -6.00
CA ALA A 570 8.74 -37.29 -6.94
C ALA A 570 8.30 -38.56 -6.20
N HIS A 571 7.54 -39.40 -6.90
CA HIS A 571 6.65 -40.50 -6.47
C HIS A 571 7.26 -41.66 -5.63
N HIS A 572 8.26 -41.43 -4.76
CA HIS A 572 8.97 -42.48 -4.03
C HIS A 572 8.67 -42.49 -2.51
N PRO A 573 8.22 -43.62 -1.92
CA PRO A 573 7.93 -43.73 -0.49
C PRO A 573 9.08 -43.36 0.48
N PRO A 574 10.38 -43.55 0.16
CA PRO A 574 11.48 -43.09 1.01
C PRO A 574 11.57 -41.56 1.18
N SER A 575 10.99 -40.78 0.27
CA SER A 575 11.06 -39.31 0.30
C SER A 575 10.21 -38.68 1.40
N LEU A 576 9.18 -39.38 1.89
CA LEU A 576 8.28 -38.90 2.96
C LEU A 576 8.96 -38.95 4.34
N VAL A 577 9.84 -39.94 4.56
CA VAL A 577 10.65 -40.06 5.78
C VAL A 577 11.74 -38.99 5.82
N ALA A 578 12.39 -38.71 4.69
CA ALA A 578 13.34 -37.60 4.55
C ALA A 578 12.65 -36.23 4.73
N PHE A 579 11.44 -36.08 4.19
CA PHE A 579 10.60 -34.90 4.40
C PHE A 579 10.28 -34.72 5.89
N MET A 580 9.77 -35.73 6.58
CA MET A 580 9.43 -35.66 8.01
C MET A 580 10.65 -35.40 8.92
N SER A 581 11.83 -35.90 8.57
CA SER A 581 13.08 -35.64 9.31
C SER A 581 13.50 -34.16 9.26
N PHE A 582 13.29 -33.49 8.11
CA PHE A 582 13.45 -32.04 7.99
C PHE A 582 12.44 -31.25 8.85
N PHE A 583 11.20 -31.74 8.98
CA PHE A 583 10.14 -31.07 9.77
C PHE A 583 10.37 -31.08 11.28
N ARG A 584 11.02 -32.12 11.83
CA ARG A 584 11.35 -32.17 13.27
C ARG A 584 12.18 -30.96 13.72
N GLY A 585 13.02 -30.38 12.85
CA GLY A 585 13.81 -29.18 13.16
C GLY A 585 13.05 -27.85 13.01
N SER A 586 12.02 -27.79 12.17
CA SER A 586 11.27 -26.55 11.89
C SER A 586 10.04 -26.36 12.79
N ILE A 587 9.36 -27.43 13.20
CA ILE A 587 8.18 -27.34 14.08
C ILE A 587 8.57 -26.88 15.50
N ALA A 588 9.77 -27.24 15.97
CA ALA A 588 10.34 -26.78 17.23
C ALA A 588 10.48 -25.23 17.33
N LYS A 589 10.42 -24.50 16.21
CA LYS A 589 10.50 -23.03 16.18
C LYS A 589 9.15 -22.32 16.23
N SER A 590 8.03 -23.03 16.20
CA SER A 590 6.70 -22.42 16.11
C SER A 590 5.96 -22.26 17.44
N GLY A 591 6.49 -22.77 18.56
CA GLY A 591 5.86 -22.62 19.87
C GLY A 591 4.46 -23.26 19.98
N ALA A 592 4.09 -24.17 19.07
CA ALA A 592 2.83 -24.90 19.13
C ALA A 592 2.95 -26.02 20.17
N GLY A 593 2.46 -25.77 21.39
CA GLY A 593 2.29 -26.80 22.41
C GLY A 593 1.12 -27.72 22.05
N MET A 594 1.37 -29.02 22.06
CA MET A 594 0.36 -30.07 21.88
C MET A 594 -0.31 -30.32 23.24
N LYS A 595 -1.63 -30.11 23.35
CA LYS A 595 -2.43 -30.57 24.49
C LYS A 595 -3.30 -31.73 24.03
N GLU A 596 -3.15 -32.86 24.72
CA GLU A 596 -4.02 -34.02 24.61
C GLU A 596 -5.23 -33.75 25.52
N LEU A 597 -6.45 -33.87 24.98
CA LEU A 597 -7.67 -33.81 25.78
C LEU A 597 -7.95 -35.22 26.35
N ASP A 598 -8.63 -35.28 27.50
CA ASP A 598 -8.89 -36.53 28.24
C ASP A 598 -9.74 -37.55 27.46
N ASP A 599 -10.30 -37.19 26.30
CA ASP A 599 -11.04 -38.06 25.39
C ASP A 599 -10.18 -38.66 24.25
N GLY A 600 -8.87 -38.40 24.25
CA GLY A 600 -7.94 -38.91 23.23
C GLY A 600 -7.96 -38.14 21.90
N SER A 601 -8.72 -37.05 21.79
CA SER A 601 -8.70 -36.18 20.61
C SER A 601 -7.51 -35.18 20.64
N LYS A 602 -6.91 -34.94 19.46
CA LYS A 602 -5.75 -34.04 19.29
C LYS A 602 -6.17 -32.77 18.55
N VAL A 603 -6.14 -31.62 19.23
CA VAL A 603 -6.46 -30.31 18.63
C VAL A 603 -5.17 -29.54 18.32
N TYR A 604 -5.01 -29.11 17.06
CA TYR A 604 -3.98 -28.14 16.68
C TYR A 604 -4.44 -26.73 17.06
N GLY A 605 -3.91 -26.18 18.15
CA GLY A 605 -4.07 -24.78 18.49
C GLY A 605 -3.25 -23.91 17.55
N HIS A 606 -3.90 -23.26 16.57
CA HIS A 606 -3.26 -22.18 15.83
C HIS A 606 -3.15 -20.96 16.75
N GLY A 607 -1.94 -20.73 17.29
CA GLY A 607 -1.58 -19.44 17.85
C GLY A 607 -1.55 -18.42 16.73
N THR A 608 -2.66 -17.72 16.50
CA THR A 608 -2.62 -16.39 15.91
C THR A 608 -1.67 -15.55 16.76
N MET A 609 -0.59 -15.02 16.14
CA MET A 609 0.14 -13.87 16.66
C MET A 609 -0.79 -12.65 16.62
N VAL A 610 -1.77 -12.63 17.52
CA VAL A 610 -2.24 -11.42 18.16
C VAL A 610 -1.24 -11.22 19.29
N GLU A 611 -0.45 -10.14 19.25
CA GLU A 611 0.26 -9.67 20.45
C GLU A 611 -0.79 -9.51 21.54
N SER A 612 -0.85 -10.47 22.46
CA SER A 612 -1.73 -10.39 23.61
C SER A 612 -1.15 -9.35 24.56
N THR A 613 -1.76 -8.16 24.53
CA THR A 613 -1.80 -7.28 25.68
C THR A 613 -2.34 -8.09 26.85
N LYS A 614 -1.48 -8.41 27.83
CA LYS A 614 -1.90 -8.99 29.10
C LYS A 614 -2.94 -8.05 29.75
N ARG A 615 -4.22 -8.40 29.65
CA ARG A 615 -5.20 -8.14 30.71
C ARG A 615 -5.58 -9.50 31.27
N LYS A 616 -5.29 -9.66 32.56
CA LYS A 616 -5.78 -10.77 33.37
C LYS A 616 -7.29 -10.62 33.54
N ASP A 617 -7.93 -11.76 33.72
CA ASP A 617 -9.28 -11.97 34.26
C ASP A 617 -10.44 -11.69 33.30
N GLU A 618 -10.88 -12.75 32.61
CA GLU A 618 -12.30 -12.99 32.32
C GLU A 618 -12.51 -14.49 32.01
N ARG A 619 -13.20 -15.18 32.92
CA ARG A 619 -13.73 -16.55 32.74
C ARG A 619 -14.79 -16.51 31.64
N TRP A 620 -14.64 -17.32 30.61
CA TRP A 620 -15.72 -17.62 29.68
C TRP A 620 -16.33 -18.97 30.08
N ASP A 621 -17.49 -18.91 30.74
CA ASP A 621 -18.39 -20.06 30.91
C ASP A 621 -18.99 -20.42 29.54
N VAL A 622 -18.81 -21.67 29.12
CA VAL A 622 -19.45 -22.24 27.94
C VAL A 622 -20.72 -22.95 28.40
N ALA A 623 -21.88 -22.37 28.09
CA ALA A 623 -23.16 -23.02 28.27
C ALA A 623 -23.92 -23.09 26.93
N ARG A 624 -23.97 -24.33 26.42
CA ARG A 624 -24.85 -24.93 25.40
C ARG A 624 -24.75 -24.47 23.94
#